data_AF-A0A839AII5-F1
#
_entry.id   AF-A0A839AII5-F1
#
_cell.length_a   1.000
_cell.length_b   1.000
_cell.length_c   1.000
_cell.angle_alpha   90.00
_cell.angle_beta   90.00
_cell.angle_gamma   90.00
#
_symmetry.space_group_name_H-M   'P 1'
#
loop_
_entity.id
_entity.type
_entity.pdbx_description
1 polymer ?
#
loop_
_entity_poly.entity_id
_entity_poly.type
_entity_poly.pdbx_seq_one_letter_code
_entity_poly.pdbx_strand_id
1 'polypeptide(L)'
;MNAPVKNPVAAARLPVWKQMASGRMVDLANLKPEEVYFPDLVEALCKIARFDGATPNVLYTVAQHCCLAYDAASEERVKPFALLHDFHEAYIGDITTPAARLLQAMHIHPGEIVGLIVRVKAHLDTAIFAAAGIPPFIDVAAYQDVARQVRAIDDALLATERRDLLAPAQGAGWPEPMPMPLPTRIRPWGQDVAREELLKRLSLIGINGRG
;
A
#
# COMPACT_ATOMS: atom_id res chain seq x y z
N MET A 1 26.23 23.24 3.23
CA MET A 1 25.75 22.77 4.54
C MET A 1 24.24 22.80 4.50
N ASN A 2 23.61 21.69 4.10
CA ASN A 2 22.15 21.62 4.03
C ASN A 2 21.61 21.30 5.41
N ALA A 3 20.72 22.17 5.91
CA ALA A 3 20.00 21.93 7.15
C ALA A 3 19.20 20.61 7.05
N PRO A 4 19.10 19.83 8.14
CA PRO A 4 18.30 18.61 8.14
C PRO A 4 16.84 18.96 7.81
N VAL A 5 16.25 18.20 6.88
CA VAL A 5 14.83 18.26 6.55
C VAL A 5 14.05 17.99 7.84
N LYS A 6 13.33 18.99 8.35
CA LYS A 6 12.50 18.83 9.55
C LYS A 6 11.44 17.78 9.27
N ASN A 7 11.43 16.71 10.07
CA ASN A 7 10.38 15.69 10.06
C ASN A 7 9.03 16.40 10.32
N PRO A 8 8.08 16.39 9.37
CA PRO A 8 6.81 17.11 9.50
C PRO A 8 5.95 16.58 10.66
N VAL A 9 6.25 15.40 11.19
CA VAL A 9 5.54 14.84 12.34
C VAL A 9 6.13 15.23 13.70
N ALA A 10 7.30 15.86 13.73
CA ALA A 10 7.88 16.43 14.96
C ALA A 10 7.04 17.61 15.52
N ALA A 11 6.02 18.07 14.79
CA ALA A 11 5.06 19.07 15.26
C ALA A 11 3.85 18.46 16.00
N ALA A 12 3.65 17.14 15.96
CA ALA A 12 2.61 16.47 16.74
C ALA A 12 3.06 16.43 18.21
N ARG A 13 2.56 17.38 19.01
CA ARG A 13 2.82 17.44 20.46
C ARG A 13 2.15 16.30 21.25
N LEU A 14 1.32 15.47 20.61
CA LEU A 14 0.64 14.33 21.21
C LEU A 14 0.67 13.10 20.27
N PRO A 15 0.83 11.89 20.83
CA PRO A 15 0.82 10.64 20.08
C PRO A 15 -0.54 10.38 19.42
N VAL A 16 -0.52 9.78 18.22
CA VAL A 16 -1.69 9.41 17.42
C VAL A 16 -1.85 7.89 17.46
N TRP A 17 -2.51 7.40 18.50
CA TRP A 17 -2.56 5.97 18.80
C TRP A 17 -3.52 5.17 17.91
N LYS A 18 -3.10 3.97 17.53
CA LYS A 18 -3.95 2.90 17.00
C LYS A 18 -3.69 1.59 17.75
N GLN A 19 -4.76 0.88 18.11
CA GLN A 19 -4.65 -0.49 18.61
C GLN A 19 -4.67 -1.47 17.44
N MET A 20 -3.74 -2.43 17.45
CA MET A 20 -3.63 -3.48 16.45
C MET A 20 -4.24 -4.80 16.94
N ALA A 21 -4.42 -5.78 16.07
CA ALA A 21 -5.11 -7.04 16.38
C ALA A 21 -4.42 -7.86 17.49
N SER A 22 -3.10 -7.76 17.60
CA SER A 22 -2.29 -8.34 18.67
C SER A 22 -2.47 -7.67 20.05
N GLY A 23 -3.20 -6.56 20.11
CA GLY A 23 -3.32 -5.71 21.29
C GLY A 23 -2.20 -4.67 21.43
N ARG A 24 -1.19 -4.68 20.55
CA ARG A 24 -0.14 -3.63 20.50
C ARG A 24 -0.76 -2.26 20.23
N MET A 25 -0.25 -1.25 20.92
CA MET A 25 -0.57 0.15 20.68
C MET A 25 0.56 0.76 19.86
N VAL A 26 0.21 1.40 18.74
CA VAL A 26 1.16 2.01 17.81
C VAL A 26 0.91 3.51 17.75
N ASP A 27 1.96 4.32 17.85
CA ASP A 27 1.89 5.76 17.60
C ASP A 27 2.13 6.05 16.12
N LEU A 28 1.06 6.33 15.37
CA LEU A 28 1.13 6.59 13.92
C LEU A 28 1.86 7.90 13.60
N ALA A 29 1.98 8.82 14.55
CA ALA A 29 2.72 10.07 14.37
C ALA A 29 4.24 9.87 14.49
N ASN A 30 4.68 8.79 15.12
CA ASN A 30 6.10 8.54 15.33
C ASN A 30 6.42 7.06 15.23
N LEU A 31 5.89 6.40 14.19
CA LEU A 31 6.06 4.99 13.97
C LEU A 31 7.54 4.66 13.74
N LYS A 32 8.13 3.89 14.66
CA LYS A 32 9.51 3.42 14.51
C LYS A 32 9.57 2.05 13.84
N PRO A 33 10.66 1.73 13.12
CA PRO A 33 10.83 0.42 12.50
C PRO A 33 10.65 -0.75 13.47
N GLU A 34 11.18 -0.65 14.69
CA GLU A 34 11.06 -1.69 15.73
C GLU A 34 9.63 -1.88 16.29
N GLU A 35 8.72 -0.96 16.01
CA GLU A 35 7.32 -1.05 16.42
C GLU A 35 6.45 -1.78 15.39
N VAL A 36 6.92 -1.88 14.14
CA VAL A 36 6.23 -2.57 13.05
C VAL A 36 6.18 -4.07 13.34
N TYR A 37 4.97 -4.61 13.43
CA TYR A 37 4.74 -6.03 13.67
C TYR A 37 3.96 -6.63 12.51
N PHE A 38 4.67 -7.29 11.58
CA PHE A 38 4.09 -7.81 10.34
C PHE A 38 2.84 -8.69 10.51
N PRO A 39 2.70 -9.54 11.54
CA PRO A 39 1.47 -10.29 11.74
C PRO A 39 0.22 -9.42 11.91
N ASP A 40 0.34 -8.24 12.53
CA ASP A 40 -0.78 -7.28 12.60
C ASP A 40 -1.10 -6.66 11.24
N LEU A 41 -0.07 -6.37 10.44
CA LEU A 41 -0.26 -5.82 9.09
C LEU A 41 -0.94 -6.85 8.20
N VAL A 42 -0.47 -8.11 8.20
CA VAL A 42 -1.11 -9.22 7.48
C VAL A 42 -2.57 -9.37 7.89
N GLU A 43 -2.85 -9.37 9.20
CA GLU A 43 -4.21 -9.53 9.71
C GLU A 43 -5.15 -8.39 9.26
N ALA A 44 -4.66 -7.16 9.18
CA ALA A 44 -5.42 -6.03 8.66
C ALA A 44 -5.62 -6.11 7.14
N LEU A 45 -4.54 -6.32 6.37
CA LEU A 45 -4.56 -6.32 4.90
C LEU A 45 -5.42 -7.46 4.32
N CYS A 46 -5.56 -8.58 5.02
CA CYS A 46 -6.46 -9.67 4.63
C CYS A 46 -7.95 -9.34 4.81
N LYS A 47 -8.29 -8.21 5.44
CA LYS A 47 -9.65 -7.76 5.70
C LYS A 47 -10.00 -6.44 5.01
N ILE A 48 -9.00 -5.64 4.65
CA ILE A 48 -9.22 -4.39 3.90
C ILE A 48 -9.56 -4.75 2.46
N ALA A 49 -10.76 -4.36 2.05
CA ALA A 49 -11.24 -4.55 0.70
C ALA A 49 -10.74 -3.42 -0.19
N ARG A 50 -10.23 -3.76 -1.38
CA ARG A 50 -10.00 -2.77 -2.43
C ARG A 50 -11.32 -2.24 -2.98
N PHE A 51 -11.26 -1.06 -3.59
CA PHE A 51 -12.44 -0.35 -4.10
C PHE A 51 -13.51 -0.08 -3.04
N ASP A 52 -13.12 0.03 -1.77
CA ASP A 52 -14.04 0.13 -0.63
C ASP A 52 -15.12 -0.99 -0.64
N GLY A 53 -14.78 -2.17 -1.17
CA GLY A 53 -15.68 -3.31 -1.26
C GLY A 53 -16.70 -3.26 -2.42
N ALA A 54 -16.55 -2.33 -3.37
CA ALA A 54 -17.46 -2.20 -4.52
C ALA A 54 -17.32 -3.30 -5.60
N THR A 55 -16.70 -4.44 -5.27
CA THR A 55 -16.61 -5.61 -6.15
C THR A 55 -17.87 -6.49 -6.00
N PRO A 56 -18.58 -6.84 -7.08
CA PRO A 56 -19.83 -7.59 -7.00
C PRO A 56 -19.57 -9.04 -6.61
N ASN A 57 -20.26 -9.49 -5.56
CA ASN A 57 -20.30 -10.89 -5.07
C ASN A 57 -18.99 -11.48 -4.55
N VAL A 58 -17.90 -10.71 -4.52
CA VAL A 58 -16.58 -11.19 -4.09
C VAL A 58 -15.94 -10.17 -3.16
N LEU A 59 -15.11 -10.65 -2.24
CA LEU A 59 -14.17 -9.82 -1.51
C LEU A 59 -12.82 -9.88 -2.25
N TYR A 60 -12.27 -8.73 -2.60
CA TYR A 60 -10.92 -8.60 -3.14
C TYR A 60 -10.09 -7.74 -2.20
N THR A 61 -9.05 -8.32 -1.61
CA THR A 61 -8.33 -7.72 -0.48
C THR A 61 -7.05 -7.03 -0.94
N VAL A 62 -6.58 -6.07 -0.14
CA VAL A 62 -5.27 -5.44 -0.33
C VAL A 62 -4.16 -6.49 -0.25
N ALA A 63 -4.28 -7.49 0.63
CA ALA A 63 -3.34 -8.62 0.70
C ALA A 63 -3.18 -9.35 -0.65
N GLN A 64 -4.28 -9.64 -1.35
CA GLN A 64 -4.22 -10.29 -2.66
C GLN A 64 -3.56 -9.37 -3.70
N HIS A 65 -3.91 -8.08 -3.71
CA HIS A 65 -3.29 -7.09 -4.60
C HIS A 65 -1.76 -7.01 -4.41
N CYS A 66 -1.29 -6.91 -3.16
CA CYS A 66 0.15 -6.93 -2.83
C CYS A 66 0.85 -8.20 -3.35
N CYS A 67 0.21 -9.36 -3.23
CA CYS A 67 0.76 -10.62 -3.74
C CYS A 67 0.90 -10.60 -5.27
N LEU A 68 -0.12 -10.10 -5.97
CA LEU A 68 -0.08 -9.98 -7.43
C LEU A 68 0.94 -8.94 -7.89
N ALA A 69 1.16 -7.86 -7.13
CA ALA A 69 2.21 -6.88 -7.41
C ALA A 69 3.61 -7.49 -7.31
N TYR A 70 3.87 -8.31 -6.28
CA TYR A 70 5.10 -9.08 -6.15
C TYR A 70 5.30 -10.06 -7.32
N ASP A 71 4.24 -10.74 -7.74
CA ASP A 71 4.31 -11.73 -8.83
C ASP A 71 4.53 -11.06 -10.19
N ALA A 72 3.99 -9.85 -10.40
CA ALA A 72 4.16 -9.07 -11.62
C ALA A 72 5.52 -8.37 -11.74
N ALA A 73 6.24 -8.18 -10.63
CA ALA A 73 7.60 -7.64 -10.66
C ALA A 73 8.59 -8.66 -11.27
N SER A 74 9.20 -8.27 -12.39
CA SER A 74 10.19 -9.10 -13.11
C SER A 74 11.58 -9.06 -12.49
N GLU A 75 11.95 -7.94 -11.87
CA GLU A 75 13.26 -7.77 -11.24
C GLU A 75 13.21 -8.12 -9.76
N GLU A 76 14.15 -8.96 -9.29
CA GLU A 76 14.25 -9.35 -7.87
C GLU A 76 14.40 -8.16 -6.93
N ARG A 77 15.08 -7.08 -7.36
CA ARG A 77 15.22 -5.87 -6.54
C ARG A 77 13.91 -5.08 -6.39
N VAL A 78 12.93 -5.28 -7.28
CA VAL A 78 11.64 -4.56 -7.26
C VAL A 78 10.59 -5.32 -6.45
N LYS A 79 10.68 -6.65 -6.42
CA LYS A 79 9.75 -7.54 -5.73
C LYS A 79 9.43 -7.14 -4.28
N PRO A 80 10.40 -6.85 -3.38
CA PRO A 80 10.09 -6.42 -2.02
C PRO A 80 9.28 -5.12 -1.95
N PHE A 81 9.60 -4.15 -2.82
CA PHE A 81 8.89 -2.88 -2.89
C PHE A 81 7.47 -3.07 -3.43
N ALA A 82 7.31 -3.89 -4.47
CA ALA A 82 6.01 -4.20 -5.04
C ALA A 82 5.11 -4.93 -4.03
N LEU A 83 5.64 -5.86 -3.24
CA LEU A 83 4.87 -6.54 -2.18
C LEU A 83 4.40 -5.57 -1.11
N LEU A 84 5.29 -4.68 -0.66
CA LEU A 84 5.07 -3.85 0.52
C LEU A 84 4.42 -2.48 0.24
N HIS A 85 4.18 -2.12 -1.02
CA HIS A 85 3.83 -0.73 -1.38
C HIS A 85 2.52 -0.20 -0.75
N ASP A 86 1.56 -1.09 -0.45
CA ASP A 86 0.29 -0.75 0.20
C ASP A 86 0.23 -1.22 1.67
N PHE A 87 1.35 -1.63 2.26
CA PHE A 87 1.35 -2.11 3.66
C PHE A 87 0.98 -1.01 4.68
N HIS A 88 1.16 0.27 4.33
CA HIS A 88 0.71 1.38 5.16
C HIS A 88 -0.82 1.37 5.37
N GLU A 89 -1.59 0.75 4.48
CA GLU A 89 -3.05 0.65 4.59
C GLU A 89 -3.49 -0.17 5.81
N ALA A 90 -2.64 -1.06 6.31
CA ALA A 90 -2.87 -1.72 7.59
C ALA A 90 -3.04 -0.72 8.75
N TYR A 91 -2.43 0.47 8.66
CA TYR A 91 -2.55 1.53 9.66
C TYR A 91 -3.68 2.51 9.36
N ILE A 92 -3.86 2.92 8.10
CA ILE A 92 -4.76 4.03 7.74
C ILE A 92 -5.96 3.65 6.88
N GLY A 93 -6.09 2.38 6.50
CA GLY A 93 -7.08 1.87 5.53
C GLY A 93 -6.68 2.14 4.07
N ASP A 94 -7.42 1.54 3.15
CA ASP A 94 -7.39 1.90 1.72
C ASP A 94 -8.10 3.24 1.56
N ILE A 95 -7.33 4.29 1.25
CA ILE A 95 -7.90 5.60 0.92
C ILE A 95 -8.04 5.65 -0.59
N THR A 96 -9.21 5.22 -1.08
CA THR A 96 -9.44 5.11 -2.52
C THR A 96 -9.27 6.45 -3.24
N THR A 97 -8.84 6.39 -4.50
CA THR A 97 -8.64 7.60 -5.32
C THR A 97 -9.89 8.51 -5.36
N PRO A 98 -11.13 7.98 -5.52
CA PRO A 98 -12.34 8.80 -5.42
C PRO A 98 -12.53 9.46 -4.05
N ALA A 99 -12.27 8.75 -2.94
CA ALA A 99 -12.37 9.31 -1.59
C ALA A 99 -11.36 10.47 -1.39
N ALA A 100 -10.10 10.27 -1.78
CA ALA A 100 -9.08 11.32 -1.70
C ALA A 100 -9.46 12.55 -2.54
N ARG A 101 -10.02 12.35 -3.74
CA ARG A 101 -10.49 13.44 -4.62
C ARG A 101 -11.69 14.17 -4.05
N LEU A 102 -12.63 13.47 -3.43
CA LEU A 102 -13.77 14.09 -2.76
C LEU A 102 -13.31 14.97 -1.59
N LEU A 103 -12.45 14.44 -0.72
CA LEU A 103 -11.88 15.21 0.39
C LEU A 103 -11.16 16.47 -0.12
N GLN A 104 -10.41 16.34 -1.20
CA GLN A 104 -9.76 17.48 -1.84
C GLN A 104 -10.75 18.49 -2.42
N ALA A 105 -11.83 18.05 -3.07
CA ALA A 105 -12.84 18.93 -3.64
C ALA A 105 -13.61 19.72 -2.58
N MET A 106 -13.73 19.17 -1.36
CA MET A 106 -14.35 19.83 -0.21
C MET A 106 -13.38 20.71 0.59
N HIS A 107 -12.08 20.62 0.32
CA HIS A 107 -11.05 21.43 0.99
C HIS A 107 -10.81 22.74 0.24
N ILE A 108 -10.60 23.83 0.98
CA ILE A 108 -10.48 25.19 0.43
C ILE A 108 -9.24 25.32 -0.47
N HIS A 109 -8.16 24.64 -0.11
CA HIS A 109 -6.87 24.79 -0.80
C HIS A 109 -6.60 23.61 -1.74
N PRO A 110 -6.47 23.85 -3.06
CA PRO A 110 -6.18 22.81 -4.03
C PRO A 110 -4.88 22.04 -3.74
N GLY A 111 -4.91 20.72 -3.86
CA GLY A 111 -3.76 19.83 -3.76
C GLY A 111 -3.26 19.50 -2.34
N GLU A 112 -3.70 20.22 -1.31
CA GLU A 112 -3.20 20.01 0.06
C GLU A 112 -3.55 18.64 0.64
N ILE A 113 -4.77 18.15 0.41
CA ILE A 113 -5.24 16.88 0.97
C ILE A 113 -4.53 15.70 0.30
N VAL A 114 -4.49 15.69 -1.04
CA VAL A 114 -3.79 14.63 -1.78
C VAL A 114 -2.30 14.63 -1.44
N GLY A 115 -1.68 15.82 -1.38
CA GLY A 115 -0.30 15.95 -0.97
C GLY A 115 -0.04 15.49 0.47
N LEU A 116 -0.99 15.71 1.39
CA LEU A 116 -0.91 15.21 2.77
C LEU A 116 -0.99 13.68 2.82
N ILE A 117 -1.94 13.07 2.11
CA ILE A 117 -2.07 11.61 2.04
C ILE A 117 -0.76 10.99 1.54
N VAL A 118 -0.18 11.53 0.46
CA VAL A 118 1.12 11.05 -0.07
C VAL A 118 2.23 11.13 0.98
N ARG A 119 2.32 12.22 1.75
CA ARG A 119 3.32 12.35 2.82
C ARG A 119 3.09 11.39 3.98
N VAL A 120 1.83 11.15 4.36
CA VAL A 120 1.47 10.18 5.41
C VAL A 120 1.82 8.75 4.98
N LYS A 121 1.46 8.35 3.75
CA LYS A 121 1.86 7.06 3.18
C LYS A 121 3.39 6.89 3.23
N ALA A 122 4.14 7.87 2.70
CA ALA A 122 5.60 7.83 2.70
C ALA A 122 6.23 7.76 4.10
N HIS A 123 5.65 8.42 5.10
CA HIS A 123 6.10 8.33 6.50
C HIS A 123 5.98 6.89 7.03
N LEU A 124 4.83 6.25 6.82
CA LEU A 124 4.59 4.88 7.26
C LEU A 124 5.45 3.87 6.47
N ASP A 125 5.52 4.03 5.15
CA ASP A 125 6.32 3.18 4.27
C ASP A 125 7.80 3.18 4.66
N THR A 126 8.33 4.34 5.09
CA THR A 126 9.72 4.46 5.57
C THR A 126 9.99 3.52 6.75
N ALA A 127 9.08 3.48 7.72
CA ALA A 127 9.21 2.60 8.89
C ALA A 127 9.02 1.12 8.50
N ILE A 128 8.05 0.82 7.61
CA ILE A 128 7.77 -0.54 7.13
C ILE A 128 8.96 -1.11 6.35
N PHE A 129 9.54 -0.35 5.42
CA PHE A 129 10.69 -0.79 4.64
C PHE A 129 11.93 -1.00 5.52
N ALA A 130 12.17 -0.11 6.48
CA ALA A 130 13.25 -0.28 7.44
C ALA A 130 13.05 -1.55 8.30
N ALA A 131 11.82 -1.81 8.76
CA ALA A 131 11.47 -3.01 9.52
C ALA A 131 11.60 -4.30 8.67
N ALA A 132 11.35 -4.20 7.36
CA ALA A 132 11.58 -5.28 6.39
C ALA A 132 13.07 -5.55 6.10
N GLY A 133 13.99 -4.78 6.69
CA GLY A 133 15.42 -4.88 6.39
C GLY A 133 15.79 -4.36 4.99
N ILE A 134 14.90 -3.61 4.34
CA ILE A 134 15.18 -2.99 3.05
C ILE A 134 16.11 -1.79 3.30
N PRO A 135 17.32 -1.77 2.73
CA PRO A 135 18.25 -0.68 2.96
C PRO A 135 17.73 0.62 2.33
N PRO A 136 17.98 1.78 2.95
CA PRO A 136 17.69 3.04 2.31
C PRO A 136 18.48 3.16 1.01
N PHE A 137 17.84 3.71 -0.02
CA PHE A 137 18.54 3.97 -1.27
C PHE A 137 19.62 5.03 -1.06
N ILE A 138 20.86 4.65 -1.38
CA ILE A 138 22.00 5.59 -1.43
C ILE A 138 21.98 6.34 -2.77
N ASP A 139 21.48 5.71 -3.83
CA ASP A 139 21.33 6.29 -5.16
C ASP A 139 19.86 6.64 -5.45
N VAL A 140 19.61 7.94 -5.65
CA VAL A 140 18.30 8.50 -5.97
C VAL A 140 17.78 7.98 -7.32
N ALA A 141 18.65 7.78 -8.31
CA ALA A 141 18.24 7.30 -9.62
C ALA A 141 17.75 5.85 -9.55
N ALA A 142 18.47 5.01 -8.80
CA ALA A 142 18.05 3.63 -8.53
C ALA A 142 16.69 3.58 -7.81
N TYR A 143 16.48 4.45 -6.81
CA TYR A 143 15.19 4.55 -6.12
C TYR A 143 14.06 4.94 -7.07
N GLN A 144 14.26 6.01 -7.85
CA GLN A 144 13.27 6.49 -8.81
C GLN A 144 12.93 5.42 -9.84
N ASP A 145 13.91 4.64 -10.27
CA ASP A 145 13.67 3.53 -11.18
C ASP A 145 12.77 2.45 -10.56
N VAL A 146 13.08 1.97 -9.35
CA VAL A 146 12.23 1.01 -8.64
C VAL A 146 10.82 1.58 -8.42
N ALA A 147 10.71 2.83 -7.97
CA ALA A 147 9.42 3.48 -7.74
C ALA A 147 8.58 3.61 -9.02
N ARG A 148 9.20 3.87 -10.17
CA ARG A 148 8.51 3.87 -11.48
C ARG A 148 8.01 2.48 -11.85
N GLN A 149 8.81 1.43 -11.61
CA GLN A 149 8.40 0.06 -11.90
C GLN A 149 7.24 -0.39 -11.01
N VAL A 150 7.30 -0.11 -9.70
CA VAL A 150 6.20 -0.41 -8.76
C VAL A 150 4.92 0.32 -9.18
N ARG A 151 5.01 1.61 -9.54
CA ARG A 151 3.86 2.37 -10.05
C ARG A 151 3.27 1.76 -11.32
N ALA A 152 4.11 1.37 -12.27
CA ALA A 152 3.65 0.75 -13.51
C ALA A 152 2.95 -0.60 -13.26
N ILE A 153 3.42 -1.37 -12.28
CA ILE A 153 2.80 -2.63 -11.85
C ILE A 153 1.43 -2.37 -11.22
N ASP A 154 1.34 -1.43 -10.27
CA ASP A 154 0.08 -1.06 -9.61
C ASP A 154 -0.94 -0.53 -10.64
N ASP A 155 -0.52 0.36 -11.55
CA ASP A 155 -1.36 0.88 -12.63
C ASP A 155 -1.89 -0.25 -13.55
N ALA A 156 -1.06 -1.23 -13.90
CA ALA A 156 -1.47 -2.41 -14.67
C ALA A 156 -2.41 -3.34 -13.88
N LEU A 157 -2.19 -3.49 -12.57
CA LEU A 157 -3.08 -4.24 -11.69
C LEU A 157 -4.43 -3.55 -11.55
N LEU A 158 -4.48 -2.23 -11.37
CA LEU A 158 -5.73 -1.47 -11.33
C LEU A 158 -6.55 -1.69 -12.61
N ALA A 159 -5.90 -1.70 -13.78
CA ALA A 159 -6.56 -2.03 -15.04
C ALA A 159 -7.07 -3.49 -15.07
N THR A 160 -6.29 -4.44 -14.54
CA THR A 160 -6.64 -5.86 -14.45
C THR A 160 -7.84 -6.08 -13.53
N GLU A 161 -7.84 -5.43 -12.38
CA GLU A 161 -8.90 -5.47 -11.38
C GLU A 161 -10.20 -4.86 -11.90
N ARG A 162 -10.12 -3.70 -12.56
CA ARG A 162 -11.29 -3.11 -13.24
C ARG A 162 -11.87 -4.08 -14.27
N ARG A 163 -11.03 -4.75 -15.05
CA ARG A 163 -11.45 -5.71 -16.10
C ARG A 163 -12.11 -6.95 -15.52
N ASP A 164 -11.59 -7.49 -14.42
CA ASP A 164 -11.97 -8.81 -13.93
C ASP A 164 -12.99 -8.77 -12.78
N LEU A 165 -12.98 -7.70 -11.98
CA LEU A 165 -13.66 -7.65 -10.69
C LEU A 165 -14.72 -6.57 -10.58
N LEU A 166 -14.85 -5.65 -11.54
CA LEU A 166 -15.87 -4.62 -11.51
C LEU A 166 -16.89 -4.81 -12.64
N ALA A 167 -18.15 -4.46 -12.36
CA ALA A 167 -19.14 -4.34 -13.42
C ALA A 167 -18.76 -3.18 -14.37
N PRO A 168 -19.18 -3.22 -15.64
CA PRO A 168 -18.94 -2.12 -16.57
C PRO A 168 -19.42 -0.78 -16.01
N ALA A 169 -18.54 0.22 -16.03
CA ALA A 169 -18.86 1.57 -15.56
C ALA A 169 -19.92 2.21 -16.48
N GLN A 170 -20.93 2.86 -15.89
CA GLN A 170 -22.01 3.54 -16.62
C GLN A 170 -21.72 5.04 -16.80
N GLY A 171 -20.47 5.42 -17.09
CA GLY A 171 -20.08 6.82 -17.27
C GLY A 171 -18.57 7.04 -17.32
N ALA A 172 -18.18 8.32 -17.43
CA ALA A 172 -16.79 8.75 -17.34
C ALA A 172 -16.32 8.76 -15.87
N GLY A 173 -15.03 8.56 -15.63
CA GLY A 173 -14.44 8.65 -14.29
C GLY A 173 -13.13 7.90 -14.12
N TRP A 174 -12.93 6.85 -14.91
CA TRP A 174 -11.64 6.19 -15.04
C TRP A 174 -10.68 7.01 -15.91
N PRO A 175 -9.37 7.00 -15.63
CA PRO A 175 -8.38 7.57 -16.54
C PRO A 175 -8.40 6.79 -17.85
N GLU A 176 -8.41 7.50 -18.97
CA GLU A 176 -8.36 6.91 -20.31
C GLU A 176 -7.22 7.55 -21.13
N PRO A 177 -6.39 6.77 -21.83
CA PRO A 177 -6.43 5.30 -21.88
C PRO A 177 -5.95 4.67 -20.56
N MET A 178 -6.58 3.57 -20.16
CA MET A 178 -6.03 2.72 -19.11
C MET A 178 -4.73 2.04 -19.56
N PRO A 179 -3.80 1.74 -18.64
CA PRO A 179 -2.69 0.82 -18.88
C PRO A 179 -3.16 -0.54 -19.38
N MET A 180 -2.26 -1.26 -20.06
CA MET A 180 -2.53 -2.65 -20.46
C MET A 180 -2.67 -3.53 -19.21
N PRO A 181 -3.80 -4.24 -19.01
CA PRO A 181 -3.94 -5.15 -17.90
C PRO A 181 -3.02 -6.37 -18.07
N LEU A 182 -2.73 -7.05 -16.96
CA LEU A 182 -1.99 -8.30 -16.96
C LEU A 182 -2.73 -9.35 -17.83
N PRO A 183 -2.00 -10.25 -18.51
CA PRO A 183 -2.61 -11.25 -19.38
C PRO A 183 -3.44 -12.28 -18.61
N THR A 184 -3.09 -12.55 -17.36
CA THR A 184 -3.81 -13.46 -16.48
C THR A 184 -5.05 -12.78 -15.88
N ARG A 185 -6.09 -13.59 -15.63
CA ARG A 185 -7.29 -13.13 -14.93
C ARG A 185 -7.19 -13.35 -13.44
N ILE A 186 -7.70 -12.39 -12.67
CA ILE A 186 -7.76 -12.50 -11.21
C ILE A 186 -8.82 -13.53 -10.81
N ARG A 187 -8.45 -14.42 -9.89
CA ARG A 187 -9.37 -15.28 -9.15
C ARG A 187 -9.38 -14.79 -7.70
N PRO A 188 -10.47 -14.18 -7.22
CA PRO A 188 -10.54 -13.66 -5.85
C PRO A 188 -10.25 -14.77 -4.82
N TRP A 189 -9.44 -14.43 -3.84
CA TRP A 189 -9.09 -15.33 -2.75
C TRP A 189 -10.03 -15.13 -1.55
N GLY A 190 -10.37 -16.22 -0.88
CA GLY A 190 -10.88 -16.13 0.49
C GLY A 190 -9.78 -15.58 1.42
N GLN A 191 -10.18 -15.01 2.55
CA GLN A 191 -9.24 -14.37 3.49
C GLN A 191 -8.12 -15.31 3.95
N ASP A 192 -8.42 -16.61 4.13
CA ASP A 192 -7.43 -17.60 4.56
C ASP A 192 -6.35 -17.84 3.51
N VAL A 193 -6.75 -17.94 2.23
CA VAL A 193 -5.81 -18.09 1.11
C VAL A 193 -4.99 -16.82 0.92
N ALA A 194 -5.61 -15.64 1.05
CA ALA A 194 -4.88 -14.37 0.98
C ALA A 194 -3.83 -14.25 2.08
N ARG A 195 -4.15 -14.71 3.30
CA ARG A 195 -3.21 -14.75 4.42
C ARG A 195 -2.05 -15.69 4.14
N GLU A 196 -2.32 -16.91 3.69
CA GLU A 196 -1.28 -17.90 3.38
C GLU A 196 -0.33 -17.40 2.28
N GLU A 197 -0.88 -16.91 1.17
CA GLU A 197 -0.10 -16.43 0.03
C GLU A 197 0.72 -15.16 0.37
N LEU A 198 0.18 -14.28 1.22
CA LEU A 198 0.91 -13.10 1.70
C LEU A 198 2.08 -13.48 2.60
N LEU A 199 1.85 -14.38 3.58
CA LEU A 199 2.91 -14.88 4.46
C LEU A 199 4.02 -15.60 3.68
N LYS A 200 3.66 -16.36 2.65
CA LYS A 200 4.62 -17.01 1.75
C LYS A 200 5.53 -16.00 1.06
N ARG A 201 4.98 -14.92 0.48
CA ARG A 201 5.77 -13.89 -0.21
C ARG A 201 6.60 -13.04 0.75
N LEU A 202 6.09 -12.78 1.96
CA LEU A 202 6.87 -12.16 3.03
C LEU A 202 8.11 -13.00 3.37
N SER A 203 7.96 -14.32 3.50
CA SER A 203 9.09 -15.23 3.74
C SER A 203 10.12 -15.20 2.61
N LEU A 204 9.69 -15.10 1.34
CA LEU A 204 10.59 -14.98 0.19
C LEU A 204 11.44 -13.71 0.20
N ILE A 205 11.00 -12.64 0.89
CA ILE A 205 11.76 -11.40 1.07
C ILE A 205 12.43 -11.31 2.45
N GLY A 206 12.51 -12.42 3.18
CA GLY A 206 13.22 -12.50 4.47
C GLY A 206 12.37 -12.14 5.69
N ILE A 207 11.08 -11.84 5.52
CA ILE A 207 10.15 -11.57 6.63
C ILE A 207 9.46 -12.88 6.99
N ASN A 208 10.04 -13.61 7.95
CA ASN A 208 9.40 -14.80 8.50
C ASN A 208 8.35 -14.36 9.52
N GLY A 209 7.17 -14.99 9.52
CA GLY A 209 5.96 -14.62 10.29
C GLY A 209 6.06 -14.63 11.83
N ARG A 210 7.26 -14.46 12.39
CA ARG A 210 7.51 -14.12 13.79
C ARG A 210 8.24 -12.78 13.77
N GLY A 211 7.53 -11.73 14.19
CA GLY A 211 8.17 -10.45 14.49
C GLY A 211 9.24 -10.57 15.56
#